data_AF-A0A376FHD4-F1
#
_entry.id   AF-A0A376FHD4-F1
#
_cell.length_a   1.000
_cell.length_b   1.000
_cell.length_c   1.000
_cell.angle_alpha   90.00
_cell.angle_beta   90.00
_cell.angle_gamma   90.00
#
_symmetry.space_group_name_H-M   'P 1'
#
loop_
_entity.id
_entity.type
_entity.pdbx_description
1 polymer ?
#
loop_
_entity_poly.entity_id
_entity_poly.type
_entity_poly.pdbx_seq_one_letter_code
_entity_poly.pdbx_strand_id
1 'polypeptide(L)'
;MVITWVGRDNNQPTKLYGASGAMSIYQRYLANQSPVPLNLVAPEDIVDMGVDSSGNFVCGGGMRTLPVWTANPDSLCQQSQPEQPTGNPFDQSSQPQQPQQQQPQQQNEKKDSDGVAGWIKDMFGGN
;
A
#
# COMPACT_ATOMS: atom_id res chain seq x y z
N MET A 1 -0.52 -12.76 -34.25
CA MET A 1 0.73 -12.21 -33.68
C MET A 1 1.57 -11.65 -34.81
N VAL A 2 2.14 -10.46 -34.65
CA VAL A 2 3.02 -9.82 -35.65
C VAL A 2 4.30 -9.39 -34.94
N ILE A 3 5.46 -9.74 -35.48
CA ILE A 3 6.76 -9.36 -34.96
C ILE A 3 7.43 -8.40 -35.94
N THR A 4 7.84 -7.24 -35.45
CA THR A 4 8.56 -6.23 -36.25
C THR A 4 9.94 -6.02 -35.64
N TRP A 5 10.98 -6.30 -36.40
CA TRP A 5 12.36 -6.08 -36.01
C TRP A 5 12.98 -5.00 -36.89
N VAL A 6 13.75 -4.09 -36.28
CA VAL A 6 14.53 -3.05 -36.98
C VAL A 6 15.92 -3.02 -36.38
N GLY A 7 16.91 -3.30 -37.21
CA GLY A 7 18.31 -3.23 -36.85
C GLY A 7 19.17 -3.13 -38.11
N ARG A 8 20.48 -3.06 -37.90
CA ARG A 8 21.45 -3.16 -38.98
C ARG A 8 22.08 -4.54 -38.91
N ASP A 9 22.25 -5.20 -40.04
CA ASP A 9 22.83 -6.56 -40.10
C ASP A 9 24.24 -6.62 -39.50
N ASN A 10 24.99 -5.53 -39.60
CA ASN A 10 26.33 -5.39 -39.04
C ASN A 10 26.34 -5.01 -37.55
N ASN A 11 25.19 -5.08 -36.87
CA ASN A 11 25.00 -4.75 -35.45
C ASN A 11 25.47 -3.35 -35.04
N GLN A 12 25.67 -2.43 -35.99
CA GLN A 12 26.02 -1.05 -35.68
C GLN A 12 24.81 -0.25 -35.19
N PRO A 13 25.01 0.85 -34.45
CA PRO A 13 23.92 1.69 -33.97
C PRO A 13 23.04 2.20 -35.12
N THR A 14 21.72 2.13 -34.90
CA THR A 14 20.68 2.60 -35.84
C THR A 14 20.42 4.10 -35.74
N LYS A 15 20.88 4.75 -34.65
CA LYS A 15 20.52 6.13 -34.26
C LYS A 15 19.02 6.34 -33.98
N LEU A 16 18.27 5.25 -33.92
CA LEU A 16 16.88 5.24 -33.47
C LEU A 16 16.85 5.07 -31.94
N TYR A 17 15.89 5.69 -31.27
CA TYR A 17 15.72 5.60 -29.82
C TYR A 17 14.51 4.75 -29.46
N GLY A 18 14.68 3.82 -28.52
CA GLY A 18 13.64 2.88 -28.11
C GLY A 18 13.09 2.06 -29.28
N ALA A 19 11.79 1.75 -29.24
CA ALA A 19 11.10 1.01 -30.29
C ALA A 19 10.64 1.88 -31.48
N SER A 20 11.06 3.14 -31.57
CA SER A 20 10.55 4.12 -32.56
C SER A 20 10.59 3.62 -34.01
N GLY A 21 11.67 2.95 -34.42
CA GLY A 21 11.77 2.35 -35.76
C GLY A 21 10.74 1.24 -35.99
N ALA A 22 10.75 0.23 -35.13
CA ALA A 22 9.86 -0.93 -35.27
C ALA A 22 8.39 -0.56 -35.11
N MET A 23 8.05 0.31 -34.16
CA MET A 23 6.68 0.79 -33.96
C MET A 23 6.17 1.63 -35.14
N SER A 24 7.01 2.44 -35.77
CA SER A 24 6.62 3.19 -36.98
C SER A 24 6.29 2.26 -38.15
N ILE A 25 7.07 1.19 -38.32
CA ILE A 25 6.79 0.17 -39.35
C ILE A 25 5.51 -0.60 -39.00
N TYR A 26 5.34 -1.01 -37.74
CA TYR A 26 4.14 -1.70 -37.29
C TYR A 26 2.87 -0.84 -37.44
N GLN A 27 2.95 0.46 -37.14
CA GLN A 27 1.86 1.41 -37.35
C GLN A 27 1.44 1.47 -38.83
N ARG A 28 2.41 1.52 -39.76
CA ARG A 28 2.12 1.49 -41.21
C ARG A 28 1.53 0.14 -41.63
N TYR A 29 2.00 -0.95 -41.05
CA TYR A 29 1.40 -2.27 -41.27
C TYR A 29 -0.08 -2.29 -40.85
N LEU A 30 -0.41 -1.80 -39.65
CA LEU A 30 -1.80 -1.71 -39.18
C LEU A 30 -2.67 -0.81 -40.06
N ALA A 31 -2.12 0.31 -40.57
CA ALA A 31 -2.84 1.23 -41.45
C ALA A 31 -3.15 0.64 -42.85
N ASN A 32 -2.35 -0.32 -43.29
CA ASN A 32 -2.48 -0.97 -44.61
C ASN A 32 -3.25 -2.31 -44.55
N GLN A 33 -3.77 -2.68 -43.37
CA GLN A 33 -4.48 -3.93 -43.12
C GLN A 33 -5.80 -3.64 -42.40
N SER A 34 -6.68 -4.64 -42.27
CA SER A 34 -7.86 -4.57 -41.41
C SER A 34 -7.60 -5.35 -40.12
N PRO A 35 -6.98 -4.75 -39.09
CA PRO A 35 -6.67 -5.46 -37.85
C PRO A 35 -7.95 -5.83 -37.10
N VAL A 36 -7.96 -7.02 -36.50
CA VAL A 36 -9.03 -7.43 -35.58
C VAL A 36 -8.79 -6.77 -34.22
N PRO A 37 -9.79 -6.09 -33.62
CA PRO A 37 -9.65 -5.52 -32.29
C PRO A 37 -9.26 -6.57 -31.25
N LEU A 38 -8.32 -6.22 -30.38
CA LEU A 38 -7.95 -7.09 -29.26
C LEU A 38 -8.94 -6.87 -28.11
N ASN A 39 -9.81 -7.86 -27.88
CA ASN A 39 -10.65 -7.93 -26.69
C ASN A 39 -10.04 -8.93 -25.70
N LEU A 40 -9.55 -8.45 -24.56
CA LEU A 40 -9.00 -9.30 -23.51
C LEU A 40 -10.14 -9.81 -22.63
N VAL A 41 -10.47 -11.09 -22.75
CA VAL A 41 -11.40 -11.77 -21.84
C VAL A 41 -10.57 -12.32 -20.69
N ALA A 42 -10.83 -11.82 -19.48
CA ALA A 42 -10.17 -12.32 -18.28
C ALA A 42 -10.48 -13.81 -18.08
N PRO A 43 -9.48 -14.67 -17.84
CA PRO A 43 -9.71 -16.05 -17.44
C PRO A 43 -10.18 -16.13 -15.98
N GLU A 44 -10.42 -17.35 -15.50
CA GLU A 44 -10.71 -17.60 -14.08
C GLU A 44 -9.60 -17.06 -13.17
N ASP A 45 -9.99 -16.68 -11.96
CA ASP A 45 -9.11 -16.14 -10.92
C ASP A 45 -8.36 -14.85 -11.29
N ILE A 46 -8.65 -14.20 -12.42
CA ILE A 46 -8.21 -12.83 -12.68
C ILE A 46 -9.30 -11.86 -12.23
N VAL A 47 -9.01 -11.13 -11.15
CA VAL A 47 -9.92 -10.17 -10.54
C VAL A 47 -9.30 -8.77 -10.53
N ASP A 48 -10.11 -7.79 -10.88
CA ASP A 48 -9.71 -6.38 -10.83
C ASP A 48 -9.73 -5.88 -9.38
N MET A 49 -8.56 -5.51 -8.86
CA MET A 49 -8.40 -5.02 -7.48
C MET A 49 -7.90 -3.58 -7.43
N GLY A 50 -8.39 -2.83 -6.44
CA GLY A 50 -7.97 -1.46 -6.18
C GLY A 50 -6.62 -1.39 -5.46
N VAL A 51 -5.78 -0.44 -5.85
CA VAL A 51 -4.53 -0.10 -5.17
C VAL A 51 -4.48 1.37 -4.77
N ASP A 52 -3.97 1.66 -3.57
CA ASP A 52 -3.73 3.02 -3.09
C ASP A 52 -2.46 3.66 -3.73
N SER A 53 -2.13 4.90 -3.35
CA SER A 53 -0.92 5.59 -3.83
C SER A 53 0.39 4.93 -3.41
N SER A 54 0.35 4.16 -2.33
CA SER A 54 1.49 3.45 -1.74
C SER A 54 1.67 2.05 -2.34
N GLY A 55 0.71 1.59 -3.15
CA GLY A 55 0.71 0.29 -3.81
C GLY A 55 0.07 -0.84 -3.00
N ASN A 56 -0.64 -0.53 -1.90
CA ASN A 56 -1.34 -1.55 -1.11
C ASN A 56 -2.72 -1.86 -1.71
N PHE A 57 -3.17 -3.11 -1.58
CA PHE A 57 -4.52 -3.51 -1.99
C PHE A 57 -5.57 -2.93 -1.05
N VAL A 58 -6.69 -2.43 -1.59
CA VAL A 58 -7.77 -1.83 -0.78
C VAL A 58 -9.14 -2.40 -1.14
N CYS A 59 -9.98 -2.59 -0.12
CA CYS A 59 -11.34 -3.11 -0.27
C CYS A 59 -12.28 -2.03 -0.83
N GLY A 60 -12.30 -1.87 -2.15
CA GLY A 60 -13.21 -0.94 -2.84
C GLY A 60 -12.59 0.44 -3.08
N GLY A 61 -12.67 0.90 -4.33
CA GLY A 61 -12.00 2.13 -4.76
C GLY A 61 -10.53 1.89 -5.07
N GLY A 62 -9.67 2.81 -4.60
CA GLY A 62 -8.25 2.86 -4.95
C GLY A 62 -7.96 3.97 -5.97
N MET A 63 -6.69 4.37 -6.02
CA MET A 63 -6.20 5.33 -7.03
C MET A 63 -6.16 4.68 -8.42
N ARG A 64 -5.89 3.38 -8.47
CA ARG A 64 -5.83 2.59 -9.71
C ARG A 64 -6.41 1.20 -9.49
N THR A 65 -6.86 0.58 -10.57
CA THR A 65 -7.30 -0.80 -10.59
C THR A 65 -6.32 -1.62 -11.42
N LEU A 66 -5.92 -2.79 -10.92
CA LEU A 66 -5.01 -3.70 -11.61
C LEU A 66 -5.62 -5.12 -11.62
N PRO A 67 -5.46 -5.88 -12.71
CA PRO A 67 -5.85 -7.29 -12.75
C PRO A 67 -4.87 -8.09 -11.87
N VAL A 68 -5.41 -8.85 -10.92
CA VAL A 68 -4.66 -9.69 -9.97
C VAL A 68 -5.08 -11.14 -10.16
N TRP A 69 -4.10 -12.03 -10.21
CA TRP A 69 -4.34 -13.46 -10.19
C TRP A 69 -4.52 -13.94 -8.75
N THR A 70 -5.77 -14.19 -8.34
CA THR A 70 -6.11 -14.71 -7.02
C THR A 70 -7.49 -15.37 -7.02
N ALA A 71 -7.60 -16.49 -6.30
CA ALA A 71 -8.89 -17.11 -5.99
C ALA A 71 -9.54 -16.51 -4.72
N ASN A 72 -8.85 -15.62 -4.00
CA ASN A 72 -9.30 -15.03 -2.74
C ASN A 72 -8.93 -13.53 -2.64
N PRO A 73 -9.65 -12.63 -3.35
CA PRO A 73 -9.38 -11.20 -3.31
C PRO A 73 -9.52 -10.57 -1.91
N ASP A 74 -10.45 -11.07 -1.09
CA ASP A 74 -10.74 -10.51 0.23
C ASP A 74 -9.54 -10.63 1.18
N SER A 75 -8.77 -11.72 1.07
CA SER A 75 -7.58 -11.93 1.90
C SER A 75 -6.46 -10.90 1.64
N LEU A 76 -6.24 -10.54 0.37
CA LEU A 76 -5.24 -9.55 -0.04
C LEU A 76 -5.63 -8.14 0.40
N CYS A 77 -6.93 -7.89 0.40
CA CYS A 77 -7.56 -6.67 0.87
C CYS A 77 -7.39 -6.46 2.40
N GLN A 78 -7.56 -7.51 3.21
CA GLN A 78 -7.42 -7.44 4.68
C GLN A 78 -5.97 -7.24 5.14
N GLN A 79 -4.99 -7.73 4.37
CA GLN A 79 -3.57 -7.61 4.70
C GLN A 79 -3.08 -6.15 4.75
N SER A 80 -3.78 -5.24 4.09
CA SER A 80 -3.40 -3.82 4.01
C SER A 80 -4.04 -2.95 5.09
N GLN A 81 -4.89 -3.51 5.97
CA GLN A 81 -5.42 -2.76 7.10
C GLN A 81 -4.31 -2.57 8.15
N PRO A 82 -3.97 -1.33 8.55
CA PRO A 82 -3.14 -1.14 9.72
C PRO A 82 -3.84 -1.78 10.91
N GLU A 83 -3.14 -2.65 11.66
CA GLU A 83 -3.63 -3.20 12.92
C GLU A 83 -4.20 -2.04 13.75
N GLN A 84 -5.51 -2.06 14.02
CA GLN A 84 -6.06 -1.15 15.02
C GLN A 84 -5.37 -1.49 16.34
N PRO A 85 -4.76 -0.52 17.05
CA PRO A 85 -4.29 -0.78 18.39
C PRO A 85 -5.52 -1.21 19.20
N THR A 86 -5.53 -2.47 19.64
CA THR A 86 -6.52 -3.01 20.56
C THR A 86 -6.71 -2.02 21.70
N GLY A 87 -7.90 -1.41 21.77
CA GLY A 87 -8.25 -0.42 22.79
C GLY A 87 -7.98 -0.97 24.19
N ASN A 88 -7.59 -0.06 25.11
CA ASN A 88 -7.18 -0.42 26.46
C ASN A 88 -8.24 -1.31 27.16
N PRO A 89 -7.88 -2.49 27.67
CA PRO A 89 -8.81 -3.43 28.30
C PRO A 89 -9.40 -2.94 29.64
N PHE A 90 -9.08 -1.72 30.06
CA PHE A 90 -9.47 -1.15 31.35
C PHE A 90 -10.69 -0.20 31.28
N ASP A 91 -11.23 0.11 30.09
CA ASP A 91 -12.38 1.02 29.96
C ASP A 91 -13.73 0.41 30.39
N GLN A 92 -13.78 -0.87 30.80
CA GLN A 92 -15.02 -1.53 31.25
C GLN A 92 -15.36 -1.31 32.73
N SER A 93 -14.52 -0.67 33.54
CA SER A 93 -14.82 -0.45 34.96
C SER A 93 -15.39 0.94 35.23
N SER A 94 -16.63 1.19 34.82
CA SER A 94 -17.42 2.29 35.40
C SER A 94 -18.88 1.88 35.64
N GLN A 95 -19.19 1.50 36.89
CA GLN A 95 -20.43 1.83 37.64
C GLN A 95 -20.30 1.42 39.14
N PRO A 96 -21.10 1.99 40.08
CA PRO A 96 -20.60 2.59 41.33
C PRO A 96 -21.03 1.88 42.62
N GLN A 97 -20.28 2.06 43.72
CA GLN A 97 -20.75 1.80 45.09
C GLN A 97 -20.02 2.69 46.14
N GLN A 98 -20.80 3.55 46.81
CA GLN A 98 -20.49 4.23 48.09
C GLN A 98 -20.75 3.25 49.27
N PRO A 99 -20.14 3.37 50.48
CA PRO A 99 -20.19 4.59 51.34
C PRO A 99 -18.96 4.95 52.24
N GLN A 100 -18.82 6.26 52.50
CA GLN A 100 -18.47 7.03 53.73
C GLN A 100 -17.58 6.46 54.88
N GLN A 101 -16.42 7.09 55.20
CA GLN A 101 -16.16 8.03 56.34
C GLN A 101 -14.66 8.27 56.71
N GLN A 102 -14.35 9.57 56.91
CA GLN A 102 -13.39 10.24 57.83
C GLN A 102 -11.85 10.33 57.57
N GLN A 103 -11.33 11.54 57.88
CA GLN A 103 -10.03 12.23 57.64
C GLN A 103 -9.22 12.35 58.96
N PRO A 104 -8.02 13.00 59.08
CA PRO A 104 -7.07 13.59 58.09
C PRO A 104 -5.54 13.39 58.40
N GLN A 105 -4.69 14.12 57.64
CA GLN A 105 -3.24 14.48 57.80
C GLN A 105 -2.22 13.62 57.00
N GLN A 106 -1.20 14.14 56.31
CA GLN A 106 -0.68 15.50 56.09
C GLN A 106 0.28 15.48 54.87
N GLN A 107 0.28 16.56 54.07
CA GLN A 107 1.44 17.30 53.54
C GLN A 107 2.53 16.50 52.79
N ASN A 108 2.68 16.61 51.46
CA ASN A 108 3.44 17.60 50.66
C ASN A 108 3.67 16.84 49.32
N GLU A 109 3.87 17.38 48.12
CA GLU A 109 4.38 18.63 47.61
C GLU A 109 3.96 18.65 46.13
N LYS A 110 3.66 19.83 45.59
CA LYS A 110 3.72 20.04 44.14
C LYS A 110 5.15 19.78 43.70
N LYS A 111 5.38 19.00 42.64
CA LYS A 111 6.36 19.38 41.63
C LYS A 111 6.23 18.57 40.34
N ASP A 112 6.03 19.35 39.29
CA ASP A 112 6.67 19.24 37.99
C ASP A 112 6.37 17.97 37.18
N SER A 113 5.37 18.16 36.31
CA SER A 113 5.48 17.83 34.89
C SER A 113 6.94 17.78 34.45
N ASP A 114 7.46 16.59 34.21
CA ASP A 114 8.29 16.34 33.03
C ASP A 114 8.18 14.86 32.68
N GLY A 115 7.33 14.61 31.69
CA GLY A 115 7.15 13.32 31.06
C GLY A 115 8.40 12.95 30.27
N VAL A 116 9.35 12.32 30.94
CA VAL A 116 10.38 11.51 30.29
C VAL A 116 10.51 10.23 31.11
N ALA A 117 10.00 9.14 30.56
CA ALA A 117 10.11 7.82 31.16
C ALA A 117 11.60 7.48 31.38
N GLY A 118 11.93 6.96 32.56
CA GLY A 118 13.30 6.78 33.06
C GLY A 118 14.25 5.97 32.16
N TRP A 119 13.74 5.25 31.16
CA TRP A 119 14.55 4.51 30.19
C TRP A 119 15.33 5.39 29.20
N ILE A 120 14.89 6.64 28.97
CA ILE A 120 15.52 7.54 27.97
C ILE A 120 16.86 8.08 28.49
N LYS A 121 17.07 8.11 29.81
CA LYS A 121 18.30 8.66 30.42
C LYS A 121 19.50 7.69 30.32
N ASP A 122 19.22 6.39 30.21
CA ASP A 122 20.27 5.35 30.10
C ASP A 122 20.82 5.17 28.68
N MET A 123 20.12 5.67 27.65
CA MET A 123 20.55 5.51 26.25
C MET A 123 21.47 6.63 25.73
N PHE A 124 21.47 7.81 26.37
CA PHE A 124 22.19 9.00 25.84
C PHE A 124 23.18 9.63 26.84
N GLY A 125 23.40 9.02 28.00
CA GLY A 125 24.28 9.53 29.04
C GLY A 125 25.62 8.81 29.10
N GLY A 126 26.59 9.22 28.28
CA GLY A 126 27.98 8.80 28.42
C GLY A 126 28.94 9.70 27.65
N ASN A 127 29.61 10.59 28.39
CA ASN A 127 30.89 11.18 28.01
C ASN A 127 32.00 10.43 28.77
#